data_AF-A0A8T7GUV9-F1
#
_entry.id   AF-A0A8T7GUV9-F1
#
_cell.length_a   1.000
_cell.length_b   1.000
_cell.length_c   1.000
_cell.angle_alpha   90.00
_cell.angle_beta   90.00
_cell.angle_gamma   90.00
#
_symmetry.space_group_name_H-M   'P 1'
#
loop_
_entity.id
_entity.type
_entity.pdbx_description
1 polymer ?
#
loop_
_entity_poly.entity_id
_entity_poly.type
_entity_poly.pdbx_seq_one_letter_code
_entity_poly.pdbx_strand_id
1 'polypeptide(L)'
;MTQRQRLEPRTAARRLAWGAAAAVGYILSPLSAWNDAFVNVPIALAAARLLEPLGVPRWLGFQLGYAASNIAGLLLLVLGARGAAGARLGRGELLRSLALGLAYSVAAWLLLSMLGVA
;
A
#
# COMPACT_ATOMS: atom_id res chain seq x y z
N MET A 1 -2.88 -31.73 -24.93
CA MET A 1 -2.28 -30.51 -25.49
C MET A 1 -2.73 -29.32 -24.67
N THR A 2 -1.79 -28.72 -23.94
CA THR A 2 -2.05 -27.83 -22.80
C THR A 2 -2.36 -26.41 -23.26
N GLN A 3 -3.51 -25.88 -22.85
CA GLN A 3 -4.08 -24.55 -23.17
C GLN A 3 -3.24 -23.34 -22.66
N ARG A 4 -1.93 -23.48 -22.47
CA ARG A 4 -1.05 -22.49 -21.81
C ARG A 4 -0.40 -21.45 -22.74
N GLN A 5 -0.64 -21.47 -24.05
CA GLN A 5 0.29 -20.80 -25.00
C GLN A 5 -0.22 -19.62 -25.85
N ARG A 6 -1.36 -18.99 -25.55
CA ARG A 6 -1.71 -17.71 -26.19
C ARG A 6 -2.24 -16.68 -25.21
N LEU A 7 -1.37 -16.22 -24.30
CA LEU A 7 -1.54 -14.88 -23.78
C LEU A 7 -1.01 -13.94 -24.86
N GLU A 8 -1.89 -13.18 -25.51
CA GLU A 8 -1.44 -12.21 -26.50
C GLU A 8 -0.42 -11.25 -25.84
N PRO A 9 0.65 -10.84 -26.54
CA PRO A 9 1.74 -10.06 -25.94
C PRO A 9 1.26 -8.79 -25.23
N ARG A 10 0.18 -8.16 -25.73
CA ARG A 10 -0.49 -7.02 -25.07
C ARG A 10 -1.12 -7.38 -23.72
N THR A 11 -1.66 -8.59 -23.57
CA THR A 11 -2.27 -9.06 -22.32
C THR A 11 -1.21 -9.44 -21.29
N ALA A 12 -0.09 -10.05 -21.73
CA ALA A 12 1.03 -10.42 -20.86
C ALA A 12 1.74 -9.17 -20.29
N ALA A 13 2.10 -8.22 -21.14
CA ALA A 13 2.72 -6.95 -20.71
C ALA A 13 1.81 -6.17 -19.74
N ARG A 14 0.50 -6.15 -20.01
CA ARG A 14 -0.47 -5.52 -19.11
C ARG A 14 -0.53 -6.20 -17.74
N ARG A 15 -0.52 -7.54 -17.69
CA ARG A 15 -0.49 -8.29 -16.41
C ARG A 15 0.79 -8.04 -15.63
N LEU A 16 1.92 -7.91 -16.33
CA LEU A 16 3.21 -7.52 -15.74
C LEU A 16 3.17 -6.11 -15.14
N ALA A 17 2.60 -5.13 -15.87
CA ALA A 17 2.44 -3.77 -15.35
C ALA A 17 1.57 -3.74 -14.08
N TRP A 18 0.48 -4.50 -14.06
CA TRP A 18 -0.34 -4.64 -12.86
C TRP A 18 0.39 -5.37 -11.72
N GLY A 19 1.21 -6.37 -12.03
CA GLY A 19 2.07 -7.03 -11.05
C GLY A 19 3.09 -6.07 -10.44
N ALA A 20 3.69 -5.20 -11.25
CA ALA A 20 4.58 -4.14 -10.78
C ALA A 20 3.83 -3.14 -9.89
N ALA A 21 2.62 -2.73 -10.28
CA ALA A 21 1.77 -1.89 -9.42
C ALA A 21 1.46 -2.55 -8.08
N ALA A 22 1.23 -3.87 -8.07
CA ALA A 22 1.01 -4.63 -6.83
C ALA A 22 2.25 -4.62 -5.94
N ALA A 23 3.44 -4.83 -6.53
CA ALA A 23 4.70 -4.82 -5.82
C ALA A 23 5.01 -3.43 -5.22
N VAL A 24 4.82 -2.37 -6.01
CA VAL A 24 4.92 -0.98 -5.52
C VAL A 24 3.92 -0.74 -4.40
N GLY A 25 2.68 -1.21 -4.56
CA GLY A 25 1.66 -1.13 -3.52
C GLY A 25 2.07 -1.81 -2.22
N TYR A 26 2.64 -3.01 -2.27
CA TYR A 26 3.15 -3.72 -1.09
C TYR A 26 4.25 -2.93 -0.37
N ILE A 27 5.20 -2.36 -1.13
CA ILE A 27 6.30 -1.53 -0.60
C ILE A 27 5.78 -0.26 0.09
N LEU A 28 4.72 0.36 -0.45
CA LEU A 28 4.12 1.56 0.13
C LEU A 28 3.10 1.26 1.24
N SER A 29 2.59 0.03 1.32
CA SER A 29 1.56 -0.36 2.29
C SER A 29 2.16 -0.69 3.67
N PRO A 30 1.38 -0.55 4.74
CA PRO A 30 1.81 -0.91 6.09
C PRO A 30 1.97 -2.43 6.30
N LEU A 31 1.70 -3.24 5.26
CA LEU A 31 1.86 -4.70 5.31
C LEU A 31 3.33 -5.15 5.24
N SER A 32 4.25 -4.27 4.83
CA SER A 32 5.68 -4.57 4.88
C SER A 32 6.30 -3.99 6.14
N ALA A 33 6.92 -4.85 6.97
CA ALA A 33 7.43 -4.46 8.29
C ALA A 33 8.51 -3.35 8.26
N TRP A 34 9.14 -3.11 7.11
CA TRP A 34 10.17 -2.10 6.90
C TRP A 34 9.64 -0.82 6.21
N ASN A 35 8.37 -0.78 5.79
CA ASN A 35 7.79 0.32 5.03
C ASN A 35 7.88 1.66 5.78
N ASP A 36 7.56 1.67 7.07
CA ASP A 36 7.55 2.91 7.84
C ASP A 36 8.93 3.58 7.89
N ALA A 37 9.97 2.81 8.21
CA ALA A 37 11.32 3.34 8.37
C ALA A 37 11.92 3.86 7.05
N PHE A 38 11.69 3.15 5.93
CA PHE A 38 12.42 3.41 4.68
C PHE A 38 11.58 4.07 3.57
N VAL A 39 10.25 4.06 3.67
CA VAL A 39 9.37 4.53 2.60
C VAL A 39 8.44 5.62 3.11
N ASN A 40 7.56 5.31 4.07
CA ASN A 40 6.52 6.24 4.48
C ASN A 40 7.07 7.45 5.24
N VAL A 41 8.01 7.27 6.18
CA VAL A 41 8.59 8.41 6.92
C VAL A 41 9.37 9.36 5.97
N PRO A 42 10.24 8.87 5.06
CA PRO A 42 10.85 9.73 4.04
C PRO A 42 9.85 10.46 3.15
N ILE A 43 8.81 9.76 2.66
CA ILE A 43 7.75 10.38 1.84
C ILE A 43 6.98 11.44 2.64
N ALA A 44 6.64 11.16 3.89
CA ALA A 44 5.94 12.07 4.77
C ALA A 44 6.77 13.33 5.07
N LEU A 45 8.08 13.18 5.28
CA LEU A 45 9.00 14.32 5.42
C LEU A 45 9.06 15.15 4.14
N ALA A 46 9.15 14.51 2.97
CA ALA A 46 9.13 15.20 1.69
C ALA A 46 7.81 15.96 1.47
N ALA A 47 6.67 15.32 1.75
CA ALA A 47 5.36 15.94 1.68
C ALA A 47 5.23 17.14 2.62
N ALA A 48 5.73 17.02 3.85
CA ALA A 48 5.75 18.12 4.81
C ALA A 48 6.52 19.33 4.27
N ARG A 49 7.68 19.11 3.63
CA ARG A 49 8.49 20.17 3.02
C ARG A 49 7.83 20.77 1.77
N LEU A 50 7.12 19.97 0.98
CA LEU A 50 6.42 20.43 -0.22
C LEU A 50 5.19 21.27 0.12
N LEU A 51 4.51 20.96 1.22
CA LEU A 51 3.29 21.64 1.65
C LEU A 51 3.56 22.86 2.54
N GLU A 52 4.73 22.93 3.18
CA GLU A 52 5.14 24.04 4.05
C GLU A 52 5.06 25.43 3.36
N PRO A 53 5.51 25.62 2.10
CA PRO A 53 5.35 26.89 1.38
C PRO A 53 3.90 27.28 1.09
N LEU A 54 2.95 26.34 1.17
CA LEU A 54 1.52 26.58 0.98
C LEU A 54 0.82 27.00 2.28
N GLY A 55 1.58 27.22 3.36
CA GLY A 55 1.05 27.57 4.68
C GLY A 55 0.54 26.38 5.49
N VAL A 56 0.78 25.14 5.04
CA VAL A 56 0.43 23.94 5.80
C VAL A 56 1.47 23.73 6.91
N PRO A 57 1.06 23.59 8.18
CA PRO A 57 1.98 23.26 9.26
C PRO A 57 2.75 21.97 8.97
N ARG A 58 4.06 21.95 9.23
CA ARG A 58 4.93 20.82 8.90
C ARG A 58 4.47 19.47 9.49
N TRP A 59 3.95 19.48 10.72
CA TRP A 59 3.40 18.27 11.35
C TRP A 59 2.16 17.75 10.60
N LEU A 60 1.30 18.64 10.12
CA LEU A 60 0.10 18.29 9.36
C LEU A 60 0.48 17.78 7.97
N GLY A 61 1.43 18.44 7.30
CA GLY A 61 1.95 17.98 6.01
C GLY A 61 2.60 16.59 6.10
N PHE A 62 3.29 16.30 7.20
CA PHE A 62 3.81 14.96 7.49
C PHE A 62 2.67 13.95 7.64
N GLN A 63 1.65 14.25 8.45
CA GLN A 63 0.51 13.37 8.67
C GLN A 63 -0.25 13.07 7.36
N LEU A 64 -0.46 14.10 6.53
CA LEU A 64 -1.11 13.98 5.23
C LEU A 64 -0.29 13.13 4.26
N GLY A 65 1.02 13.35 4.20
CA GLY A 65 1.93 12.55 3.36
C GLY A 65 1.96 11.08 3.79
N TYR A 66 2.05 10.83 5.09
CA TYR A 66 2.05 9.48 5.67
C TYR A 66 0.71 8.74 5.42
N ALA A 67 -0.41 9.43 5.62
CA ALA A 67 -1.73 8.86 5.34
C ALA A 67 -1.91 8.59 3.84
N ALA A 68 -1.49 9.54 2.99
CA ALA A 68 -1.60 9.41 1.54
C ALA A 68 -0.75 8.24 1.00
N SER A 69 0.49 8.07 1.48
CA SER A 69 1.35 6.96 1.03
C SER A 69 0.77 5.60 1.42
N ASN A 70 0.25 5.48 2.64
CA ASN A 70 -0.43 4.25 3.11
C ASN A 70 -1.67 3.92 2.30
N ILE A 71 -2.55 4.91 2.06
CA ILE A 71 -3.76 4.72 1.26
C ILE A 71 -3.40 4.35 -0.18
N ALA A 72 -2.45 5.07 -0.79
CA ALA A 72 -1.97 4.79 -2.13
C ALA A 72 -1.36 3.38 -2.23
N GLY A 73 -0.55 2.97 -1.26
CA GLY A 73 0.06 1.65 -1.19
C GLY A 73 -0.97 0.53 -1.18
N LEU A 74 -1.97 0.64 -0.29
CA LEU A 74 -3.06 -0.33 -0.21
C LEU A 74 -3.90 -0.39 -1.50
N LEU A 75 -4.22 0.77 -2.10
CA LEU A 75 -4.96 0.82 -3.35
C LEU A 75 -4.17 0.18 -4.50
N LEU A 76 -2.89 0.51 -4.64
CA LEU A 76 -2.00 -0.05 -5.67
C LEU A 76 -1.84 -1.56 -5.50
N LEU A 77 -1.69 -2.04 -4.26
CA LEU A 77 -1.55 -3.46 -3.97
C LEU A 77 -2.77 -4.23 -4.46
N VAL A 78 -3.95 -3.74 -4.13
CA VAL A 78 -5.24 -4.38 -4.45
C VAL A 78 -5.51 -4.34 -5.94
N LEU A 79 -5.40 -3.16 -6.55
CA LEU A 79 -5.69 -2.96 -7.97
C LEU A 79 -4.66 -3.69 -8.83
N GLY A 80 -3.39 -3.64 -8.44
CA GLY A 80 -2.28 -4.35 -9.04
C GLY A 80 -2.45 -5.86 -8.98
N ALA A 81 -2.68 -6.43 -7.78
CA ALA A 81 -2.88 -7.87 -7.63
C ALA A 81 -4.06 -8.36 -8.48
N ARG A 82 -5.16 -7.58 -8.52
CA ARG A 82 -6.32 -7.89 -9.35
C ARG A 82 -6.00 -7.89 -10.85
N GLY A 83 -5.35 -6.82 -11.32
CA GLY A 83 -5.00 -6.67 -12.73
C GLY A 83 -3.99 -7.72 -13.21
N ALA A 84 -3.08 -8.15 -12.32
CA ALA A 84 -2.11 -9.20 -12.58
C ALA A 84 -2.79 -10.59 -12.63
N ALA A 85 -3.65 -10.88 -11.66
CA ALA A 85 -4.40 -12.14 -11.60
C ALA A 85 -5.37 -12.31 -12.79
N GLY A 86 -5.83 -11.20 -13.40
CA GLY A 86 -6.88 -11.25 -14.42
C GLY A 86 -8.23 -11.67 -13.84
N ALA A 87 -8.38 -11.60 -12.52
CA ALA A 87 -9.55 -12.03 -11.77
C ALA A 87 -10.42 -10.83 -11.35
N ARG A 88 -11.72 -11.06 -11.13
CA ARG A 88 -12.60 -10.10 -10.45
C ARG A 88 -12.55 -10.40 -8.95
N LEU A 89 -11.92 -9.52 -8.17
CA LEU A 89 -11.98 -9.57 -6.70
C LEU A 89 -13.37 -9.12 -6.23
N GLY A 90 -13.99 -9.92 -5.36
CA GLY A 90 -15.21 -9.52 -4.65
C GLY A 90 -14.88 -8.45 -3.62
N ARG A 91 -15.72 -7.41 -3.51
CA ARG A 91 -15.54 -6.31 -2.54
C ARG A 91 -15.36 -6.82 -1.09
N GLY A 92 -15.95 -7.97 -0.76
CA GLY A 92 -15.83 -8.61 0.55
C GLY A 92 -14.43 -9.16 0.88
N GLU A 93 -13.74 -9.83 -0.05
CA GLU A 93 -12.37 -10.31 0.18
C GLU A 93 -11.39 -9.15 0.33
N LEU A 94 -11.59 -8.10 -0.46
CA LEU A 94 -10.83 -6.86 -0.36
C LEU A 94 -11.00 -6.21 1.01
N LEU A 95 -12.24 -6.00 1.45
CA LEU A 95 -12.54 -5.45 2.77
C LEU A 95 -11.99 -6.33 3.88
N ARG A 96 -12.02 -7.66 3.73
CA ARG A 96 -11.51 -8.61 4.73
C ARG A 96 -10.00 -8.56 4.85
N SER A 97 -9.25 -8.47 3.74
CA SER A 97 -7.80 -8.33 3.77
C SER A 97 -7.35 -6.98 4.31
N LEU A 98 -8.06 -5.90 3.96
CA LEU A 98 -7.84 -4.57 4.54
C LEU A 98 -8.15 -4.56 6.04
N ALA A 99 -9.28 -5.16 6.44
CA ALA A 99 -9.68 -5.25 7.84
C ALA A 99 -8.73 -6.12 8.67
N LEU A 100 -8.23 -7.22 8.12
CA LEU A 100 -7.23 -8.07 8.79
C LEU A 100 -5.89 -7.33 8.96
N GLY A 101 -5.45 -6.58 7.95
CA GLY A 101 -4.25 -5.75 8.04
C GLY A 101 -4.40 -4.64 9.09
N LEU A 102 -5.50 -3.90 9.07
CA LEU A 102 -5.84 -2.89 10.08
C LEU A 102 -5.94 -3.50 11.49
N ALA A 103 -6.63 -4.63 11.63
CA ALA A 103 -6.78 -5.32 12.91
C ALA A 103 -5.43 -5.79 13.45
N TYR A 104 -4.54 -6.30 12.59
CA TYR A 104 -3.19 -6.68 12.97
C TYR A 104 -2.36 -5.48 13.42
N SER A 105 -2.40 -4.36 12.70
CA SER A 105 -1.69 -3.13 13.07
C SER A 105 -2.20 -2.54 14.39
N VAL A 106 -3.51 -2.53 14.61
CA VAL A 106 -4.12 -2.08 15.88
C VAL A 106 -3.75 -3.02 17.03
N ALA A 107 -3.79 -4.33 16.81
CA ALA A 107 -3.38 -5.31 17.82
C ALA A 107 -1.89 -5.17 18.18
N ALA A 108 -1.02 -4.97 17.18
CA ALA A 108 0.41 -4.73 17.40
C ALA A 108 0.66 -3.44 18.19
N TRP A 109 -0.03 -2.34 17.84
CA TRP A 109 0.05 -1.09 18.58
C TRP A 109 -0.41 -1.26 20.03
N LEU A 110 -1.58 -1.88 20.26
CA LEU A 110 -2.08 -2.15 21.60
C LEU A 110 -1.10 -2.98 22.44
N LEU A 111 -0.51 -4.02 21.84
CA LEU A 111 0.49 -4.84 22.50
C LEU A 111 1.72 -4.02 22.92
N LEU A 112 2.23 -3.18 22.02
CA LEU A 112 3.38 -2.32 22.29
C LEU A 112 3.09 -1.27 23.36
N SER A 113 1.90 -0.69 23.39
CA SER A 113 1.47 0.24 24.44
C SER A 113 1.28 -0.44 25.79
N MET A 114 0.77 -1.67 25.83
CA MET A 114 0.72 -2.46 27.07
C MET A 114 2.11 -2.80 27.61
N LEU A 115 3.11 -2.88 26.73
CA LEU A 115 4.52 -3.07 27.11
C LEU A 115 5.25 -1.76 27.47
N GLY A 116 4.56 -0.61 27.40
CA GLY A 116 5.14 0.71 27.71
C GLY A 116 6.15 1.22 26.68
N VAL A 117 6.17 0.63 25.49
CA VAL A 117 7.12 0.96 24.40
C VAL A 117 6.52 2.00 23.44
N ALA A 118 5.19 2.19 23.45
CA ALA A 118 4.44 3.06 22.54
C ALA A 118 3.39 3.90 23.24
#